data_AF-A0A537WD73-F1
#
_entry.id   AF-A0A537WD73-F1
#
_cell.length_a   1.000
_cell.length_b   1.000
_cell.length_c   1.000
_cell.angle_alpha   90.00
_cell.angle_beta   90.00
_cell.angle_gamma   90.00
#
_symmetry.space_group_name_H-M   'P 1'
#
loop_
_entity.id
_entity.type
_entity.pdbx_description
1 polymer ?
#
loop_
_entity_poly.entity_id
_entity_poly.type
_entity_poly.pdbx_seq_one_letter_code
_entity_poly.pdbx_strand_id
1 'polypeptide(L)'
;METSAARRRPVGMILVEAGAITVEDLVTALAEQRKTRRRLGEILIDSGAITWLQLAEAITEQARDLDPGAAPPPQPAPAQPAPPKTPPPAPKPPVSVSAVSAGRPDIEVMLMERQRAFLELVAVTETLRSTVTRLQDELAQRDAEITRLRALPLTG
;
A
#
# COMPACT_ATOMS: atom_id res chain seq x y z
N MET A 1 33.50 -8.62 -0.95
CA MET A 1 32.38 -7.68 -0.91
C MET A 1 31.60 -7.83 -2.20
N GLU A 2 30.61 -8.73 -2.24
CA GLU A 2 29.58 -8.73 -3.29
C GLU A 2 28.39 -9.53 -2.76
N THR A 3 27.45 -8.81 -2.16
CA THR A 3 26.16 -9.36 -1.75
C THR A 3 25.31 -9.53 -3.01
N SER A 4 25.30 -10.75 -3.55
CA SER A 4 24.35 -11.15 -4.61
C SER A 4 22.94 -11.21 -4.03
N ALA A 5 22.33 -10.05 -3.81
CA ALA A 5 20.89 -9.93 -3.66
C ALA A 5 20.29 -10.27 -5.03
N ALA A 6 19.61 -11.41 -5.14
CA ALA A 6 18.82 -11.75 -6.31
C ALA A 6 17.96 -10.53 -6.69
N ARG A 7 18.29 -9.90 -7.82
CA ARG A 7 17.61 -8.67 -8.27
C ARG A 7 16.23 -9.06 -8.77
N ARG A 8 15.25 -8.99 -7.89
CA ARG A 8 13.83 -8.98 -8.27
C ARG A 8 13.62 -8.01 -9.42
N ARG A 9 12.96 -8.45 -10.49
CA ARG A 9 12.51 -7.54 -11.53
C ARG A 9 11.43 -6.61 -10.96
N PRO A 10 11.48 -5.30 -11.25
CA PRO A 10 10.41 -4.40 -10.85
C PRO A 10 9.16 -4.66 -11.70
N VAL A 11 7.97 -4.51 -11.10
CA VAL A 11 6.68 -4.77 -11.77
C VAL A 11 6.52 -4.01 -13.09
N GLY A 12 7.05 -2.79 -13.18
CA GLY A 12 7.04 -2.01 -14.42
C GLY A 12 7.84 -2.66 -15.56
N MET A 13 8.97 -3.31 -15.25
CA MET A 13 9.76 -4.04 -16.25
C MET A 13 9.00 -5.29 -16.71
N ILE A 14 8.37 -6.01 -15.78
CA ILE A 14 7.58 -7.21 -16.09
C ILE A 14 6.40 -6.86 -17.02
N LEU A 15 5.75 -5.72 -16.78
CA LEU A 15 4.66 -5.24 -17.65
C LEU A 15 5.14 -4.87 -19.06
N VAL A 16 6.35 -4.32 -19.20
CA VAL A 16 6.98 -4.06 -20.50
C VAL A 16 7.37 -5.35 -21.20
N GLU A 17 8.00 -6.29 -20.49
CA GLU A 17 8.39 -7.61 -21.01
C GLU A 17 7.19 -8.43 -21.48
N ALA A 18 6.05 -8.33 -20.77
CA ALA A 18 4.78 -8.94 -21.15
C ALA A 18 4.08 -8.23 -22.32
N GLY A 19 4.58 -7.09 -22.79
CA GLY A 19 3.96 -6.28 -23.85
C GLY A 19 2.66 -5.60 -23.42
N ALA A 20 2.36 -5.54 -22.12
CA ALA A 20 1.17 -4.89 -21.60
C ALA A 20 1.27 -3.35 -21.66
N ILE A 21 2.48 -2.81 -21.58
CA ILE A 21 2.78 -1.38 -21.71
C ILE A 21 4.05 -1.17 -22.53
N THR A 22 4.20 -0.01 -23.15
CA THR A 22 5.47 0.39 -23.76
C THR A 22 6.42 0.97 -22.73
N VAL A 23 7.71 1.10 -23.10
CA VAL A 23 8.70 1.81 -22.28
C VAL A 23 8.29 3.28 -22.06
N GLU A 24 7.66 3.90 -23.06
CA GLU A 24 7.21 5.30 -23.01
C GLU A 24 6.06 5.47 -22.01
N ASP A 25 5.11 4.53 -21.98
CA ASP A 25 4.03 4.49 -21.00
C ASP A 25 4.58 4.33 -19.58
N LEU A 26 5.58 3.45 -19.40
CA LEU A 26 6.23 3.25 -18.10
C LEU A 26 6.94 4.53 -17.62
N VAL A 27 7.67 5.22 -18.51
CA VAL A 27 8.34 6.49 -18.18
C VAL A 27 7.32 7.56 -17.78
N THR A 28 6.21 7.66 -18.52
CA THR A 28 5.13 8.61 -18.24
C THR A 28 4.49 8.34 -16.88
N ALA A 29 4.16 7.08 -16.60
CA ALA A 29 3.56 6.67 -15.33
C ALA A 29 4.53 6.86 -14.14
N LEU A 30 5.83 6.64 -14.33
CA LEU A 30 6.85 6.91 -13.31
C LEU A 30 7.01 8.41 -13.03
N ALA A 31 6.94 9.25 -14.06
CA ALA A 31 6.96 10.70 -13.88
C ALA A 31 5.75 11.18 -13.07
N GLU A 32 4.57 10.62 -13.34
CA GLU A 32 3.35 10.93 -12.61
C GLU A 32 3.39 10.40 -11.16
N GLN A 33 3.93 9.19 -10.95
CA GLN A 33 4.16 8.63 -9.62
C GLN A 33 5.05 9.54 -8.77
N ARG A 34 6.10 10.13 -9.35
CA ARG A 34 7.00 11.03 -8.62
C ARG A 34 6.28 12.31 -8.17
N LYS A 35 5.37 12.83 -9.01
CA LYS A 35 4.60 14.04 -8.72
C LYS A 35 3.50 13.79 -7.68
N THR A 36 2.77 12.69 -7.81
CA THR A 36 1.55 12.41 -7.03
C THR A 36 1.77 11.47 -5.85
N ARG A 37 2.90 10.76 -5.80
CA ARG A 37 3.20 9.68 -4.85
C ARG A 37 2.21 8.51 -4.87
N ARG A 38 1.36 8.40 -5.90
CA ARG A 38 0.42 7.29 -6.10
C ARG A 38 1.14 5.98 -6.49
N ARG A 39 0.44 4.84 -6.42
CA ARG A 39 1.02 3.56 -6.82
C ARG A 39 1.12 3.48 -8.34
N LEU A 40 2.26 3.01 -8.86
CA LEU A 40 2.50 2.89 -10.31
C LEU A 40 1.39 2.12 -11.02
N GLY A 41 0.93 1.01 -10.43
CA GLY A 41 -0.15 0.19 -10.98
C GLY A 41 -1.49 0.94 -11.05
N GLU A 42 -1.83 1.76 -10.05
CA GLU A 42 -3.06 2.56 -10.08
C GLU A 42 -3.01 3.61 -11.19
N ILE A 43 -1.86 4.25 -11.38
CA ILE A 43 -1.66 5.24 -12.45
C ILE A 43 -1.83 4.59 -13.82
N LEU A 44 -1.26 3.41 -14.03
CA LEU A 44 -1.36 2.66 -15.29
C LEU A 44 -2.78 2.13 -15.57
N ILE A 45 -3.55 1.84 -14.52
CA ILE A 45 -4.95 1.43 -14.65
C ILE A 45 -5.84 2.62 -14.97
N ASP A 46 -5.65 3.73 -14.25
CA ASP A 46 -6.42 4.96 -14.47
C ASP A 46 -6.15 5.55 -15.85
N SER A 47 -4.93 5.42 -16.38
CA SER A 47 -4.60 5.83 -17.74
C SER A 47 -5.13 4.87 -18.81
N GLY A 48 -5.69 3.72 -18.41
CA GLY A 48 -6.17 2.68 -19.32
C GLY A 48 -5.06 1.89 -20.01
N ALA A 49 -3.80 2.05 -19.58
CA ALA A 49 -2.66 1.35 -20.16
C ALA A 49 -2.66 -0.14 -19.79
N ILE A 50 -3.14 -0.49 -18.59
CA ILE A 50 -3.28 -1.89 -18.14
C ILE A 50 -4.61 -2.14 -17.44
N THR A 51 -5.01 -3.40 -17.40
CA THR A 51 -6.11 -3.88 -16.56
C THR A 51 -5.63 -4.33 -15.18
N TRP A 52 -6.55 -4.42 -14.22
CA TRP A 52 -6.29 -5.02 -12.91
C TRP A 52 -5.76 -6.45 -13.01
N LEU A 53 -6.21 -7.22 -14.00
CA LEU A 53 -5.76 -8.59 -14.22
C LEU A 53 -4.28 -8.62 -14.63
N GLN A 54 -3.89 -7.79 -15.60
CA GLN A 54 -2.50 -7.70 -16.06
C GLN A 54 -1.56 -7.23 -14.94
N LEU A 55 -2.02 -6.31 -14.09
CA LEU A 55 -1.25 -5.90 -12.91
C LEU A 55 -1.09 -7.06 -11.92
N ALA A 56 -2.14 -7.83 -11.66
CA ALA A 56 -2.09 -8.97 -10.76
C ALA A 56 -1.17 -10.09 -11.28
N GLU A 57 -1.18 -10.35 -12.59
CA GLU A 57 -0.26 -11.29 -13.24
C GLU A 57 1.19 -10.83 -13.09
N ALA A 58 1.48 -9.55 -13.34
CA ALA A 58 2.83 -9.00 -13.18
C ALA A 58 3.33 -9.04 -11.73
N ILE A 59 2.46 -8.81 -10.74
CA ILE A 59 2.80 -8.95 -9.31
C ILE A 59 3.04 -10.42 -8.95
N THR A 60 2.24 -11.34 -9.50
CA THR A 60 2.42 -12.78 -9.29
C THR A 60 3.77 -13.24 -9.84
N GLU A 61 4.14 -12.77 -11.04
CA GLU A 61 5.42 -13.06 -11.65
C GLU A 61 6.58 -12.44 -10.84
N GLN A 62 6.42 -11.21 -10.36
CA GLN A 62 7.38 -10.59 -9.45
C GLN A 62 7.58 -11.38 -8.15
N ALA A 63 6.52 -12.02 -7.65
CA ALA A 63 6.58 -12.85 -6.46
C ALA A 63 7.26 -14.20 -6.72
N ARG A 64 7.17 -14.76 -7.93
CA ARG A 64 7.92 -15.97 -8.30
C ARG A 64 9.43 -15.75 -8.33
N ASP A 65 9.87 -14.55 -8.71
CA ASP A 65 11.28 -14.16 -8.62
C ASP A 65 11.82 -14.17 -7.17
N LEU A 66 10.95 -14.23 -6.15
CA LEU A 66 11.33 -14.34 -4.72
C LEU A 66 11.41 -15.77 -4.20
N ASP A 67 10.57 -16.65 -4.75
CA ASP A 67 10.37 -18.00 -4.22
C ASP A 67 10.13 -18.96 -5.40
N PRO A 68 11.20 -19.56 -5.98
CA PRO A 68 11.07 -20.47 -7.12
C PRO A 68 10.31 -21.77 -6.79
N GLY A 69 9.97 -22.00 -5.52
CA GLY A 69 9.20 -23.15 -5.04
C GLY A 69 7.70 -22.92 -4.85
N ALA A 70 7.18 -21.71 -5.08
CA ALA A 70 5.75 -21.43 -4.97
C ALA A 70 4.99 -22.02 -6.17
N ALA A 71 4.27 -23.12 -5.94
CA ALA A 71 3.38 -23.72 -6.93
C ALA A 71 2.41 -22.66 -7.50
N PRO A 72 2.14 -22.66 -8.81
CA PRO A 72 1.25 -21.67 -9.41
C PRO A 72 -0.14 -21.76 -8.77
N PRO A 73 -0.80 -20.62 -8.46
CA PRO A 73 -2.23 -20.64 -8.22
C PRO A 73 -2.92 -21.29 -9.44
N PRO A 74 -4.01 -22.06 -9.25
CA PRO A 74 -4.67 -22.77 -10.33
C PRO A 74 -4.99 -21.78 -11.44
N GLN A 75 -4.30 -21.93 -12.57
CA GLN A 75 -4.52 -21.12 -13.76
C GLN A 75 -5.92 -21.48 -14.30
N PRO A 76 -6.86 -20.52 -14.43
CA PRO A 76 -7.89 -20.69 -15.43
C PRO A 76 -7.17 -20.81 -16.78
N ALA A 77 -7.46 -21.88 -17.52
CA ALA A 77 -6.81 -22.25 -18.77
C ALA A 77 -6.53 -21.04 -19.70
N PRO A 78 -5.45 -21.07 -20.50
CA PRO A 78 -5.06 -19.96 -21.36
C PRO A 78 -6.19 -19.63 -22.35
N ALA A 79 -6.83 -18.49 -22.14
CA ALA A 79 -7.69 -17.88 -23.14
C ALA A 79 -6.79 -17.45 -24.30
N GLN A 80 -7.05 -18.04 -25.46
CA GLN A 80 -6.42 -17.72 -26.75
C GLN A 80 -6.44 -16.20 -27.01
N PRO A 81 -5.50 -15.66 -27.80
CA PRO A 81 -5.46 -14.23 -28.12
C PRO A 81 -6.72 -13.85 -28.91
N ALA A 82 -7.61 -13.09 -28.29
CA ALA A 82 -8.81 -12.58 -28.96
C ALA A 82 -8.52 -11.22 -29.62
N PRO A 83 -8.87 -11.02 -30.91
CA PRO A 83 -8.97 -9.70 -31.54
C PRO A 83 -10.18 -8.90 -30.96
N PRO A 84 -10.31 -7.59 -31.27
CA PRO A 84 -10.81 -6.61 -30.31
C PRO A 84 -12.33 -6.36 -30.35
N LYS A 85 -12.83 -5.91 -29.18
CA LYS A 85 -14.09 -5.20 -28.86
C LYS A 85 -15.43 -5.93 -29.00
N THR A 86 -16.00 -6.28 -27.83
CA THR A 86 -17.42 -6.03 -27.50
C THR A 86 -17.58 -5.86 -25.99
N PRO A 87 -18.45 -4.95 -25.50
CA PRO A 87 -18.61 -4.66 -24.06
C PRO A 87 -19.21 -5.85 -23.30
N PRO A 88 -18.80 -6.12 -22.04
CA PRO A 88 -19.35 -7.20 -21.26
C PRO A 88 -20.79 -6.88 -20.80
N PRO A 89 -21.73 -7.83 -20.86
CA PRO A 89 -22.96 -7.73 -20.09
C PRO A 89 -22.63 -7.97 -18.61
N ALA A 90 -22.92 -6.98 -17.75
CA ALA A 90 -23.12 -7.24 -16.32
C ALA A 90 -24.53 -7.80 -16.08
N PRO A 91 -24.86 -8.38 -14.92
CA PRO A 91 -24.03 -8.88 -13.81
C PRO A 91 -24.38 -10.32 -13.40
N LYS A 92 -23.50 -10.99 -12.65
CA LYS A 92 -23.87 -12.10 -11.74
C LYS A 92 -23.13 -11.90 -10.40
N PRO A 93 -23.75 -12.29 -9.27
CA PRO A 93 -23.63 -11.67 -7.94
C PRO A 93 -22.23 -11.78 -7.31
N PRO A 94 -21.92 -10.98 -6.27
CA PRO A 94 -20.61 -10.97 -5.65
C PRO A 94 -20.27 -12.38 -5.16
N VAL A 95 -19.12 -12.88 -5.60
CA VAL A 95 -18.51 -14.05 -4.98
C VAL A 95 -18.10 -13.58 -3.59
N SER A 96 -18.99 -13.80 -2.61
CA SER A 96 -18.70 -13.57 -1.20
C SER A 96 -17.42 -14.33 -0.86
N VAL A 97 -16.36 -13.60 -0.49
CA VAL A 97 -15.10 -14.16 0.00
C VAL A 97 -15.25 -14.66 1.44
N SER A 98 -16.35 -15.35 1.73
CA SER A 98 -16.69 -15.87 3.07
C SER A 98 -16.35 -17.35 3.23
N ALA A 99 -15.54 -17.95 2.34
CA ALA A 99 -15.26 -19.39 2.36
C ALA A 99 -13.77 -19.75 2.34
N VAL A 100 -12.94 -19.03 3.11
CA VAL A 100 -11.71 -19.60 3.71
C VAL A 100 -11.92 -19.65 5.22
N SER A 101 -12.87 -20.47 5.63
CA SER A 101 -13.03 -20.90 7.03
C SER A 101 -13.03 -22.41 7.03
N ALA A 102 -11.84 -22.98 7.00
CA ALA A 102 -11.56 -24.37 7.37
C ALA A 102 -10.04 -24.55 7.56
N GLY A 103 -9.56 -24.31 8.78
CA GLY A 103 -8.46 -25.09 9.33
C GLY A 103 -7.02 -24.56 9.24
N ARG A 104 -6.74 -23.33 9.68
CA ARG A 104 -5.38 -22.98 10.18
C ARG A 104 -5.48 -22.11 11.44
N PRO A 105 -5.56 -22.71 12.65
CA PRO A 105 -5.63 -21.96 13.91
C PRO A 105 -4.48 -20.95 14.05
N ASP A 106 -3.31 -21.24 13.47
CA ASP A 106 -2.16 -20.35 13.48
C ASP A 106 -2.38 -19.01 12.77
N ILE A 107 -3.16 -18.97 11.68
CA ILE A 107 -3.39 -17.72 10.94
C ILE A 107 -4.34 -16.80 11.70
N GLU A 108 -5.36 -17.36 12.34
CA GLU A 108 -6.31 -16.60 13.15
C GLU A 108 -5.63 -16.01 14.39
N VAL A 109 -4.74 -16.79 15.03
CA VAL A 109 -3.91 -16.32 16.14
C VAL A 109 -2.94 -15.22 15.69
N MET A 110 -2.21 -15.41 14.59
CA MET A 110 -1.30 -14.37 14.06
C MET A 110 -2.05 -13.08 13.70
N LEU A 111 -3.25 -13.19 13.14
CA LEU A 111 -4.07 -12.04 12.78
C LEU A 111 -4.55 -11.29 14.04
N MET A 112 -5.01 -12.02 15.06
CA MET A 112 -5.42 -11.43 16.34
C MET A 112 -4.24 -10.80 17.07
N GLU A 113 -3.08 -11.44 17.09
CA GLU A 113 -1.85 -10.90 17.68
C GLU A 113 -1.42 -9.60 16.97
N ARG A 114 -1.46 -9.59 15.64
CA ARG A 114 -1.18 -8.39 14.85
C ARG A 114 -2.21 -7.29 15.09
N GLN A 115 -3.50 -7.63 15.16
CA GLN A 115 -4.57 -6.66 15.43
C GLN A 115 -4.42 -6.06 16.84
N ARG A 116 -4.05 -6.87 17.84
CA ARG A 116 -3.75 -6.41 19.19
C ARG A 116 -2.56 -5.45 19.20
N ALA A 117 -1.45 -5.81 18.55
CA ALA A 117 -0.27 -4.96 18.46
C ALA A 117 -0.57 -3.61 17.78
N PHE A 118 -1.44 -3.64 16.76
CA PHE A 118 -1.90 -2.42 16.10
C PHE A 118 -2.73 -1.53 17.03
N LEU A 119 -3.70 -2.10 17.75
CA LEU A 119 -4.52 -1.35 18.70
C LEU A 119 -3.70 -0.74 19.85
N GLU A 120 -2.71 -1.49 20.36
CA GLU A 120 -1.75 -0.96 21.34
C GLU A 120 -0.98 0.23 20.79
N LEU A 121 -0.43 0.12 19.57
CA LEU A 121 0.30 1.21 18.94
C LEU A 121 -0.59 2.46 18.79
N VAL A 122 -1.82 2.29 18.31
CA VAL A 122 -2.78 3.40 18.17
C VAL A 122 -3.06 4.04 19.53
N ALA A 123 -3.35 3.24 20.56
CA ALA A 123 -3.61 3.75 21.91
C ALA A 123 -2.41 4.50 22.51
N VAL A 124 -1.19 3.99 22.30
CA VAL A 124 0.06 4.64 22.74
C VAL A 124 0.24 5.98 22.01
N THR A 125 0.02 6.02 20.70
CA THR A 125 0.13 7.27 19.92
C THR A 125 -0.93 8.29 20.34
N GLU A 126 -2.15 7.85 20.67
CA GLU A 126 -3.20 8.75 21.14
C GLU A 126 -2.90 9.31 22.53
N THR A 127 -2.37 8.47 23.41
CA THR A 127 -1.87 8.90 24.73
C THR A 127 -0.75 9.92 24.58
N LEU A 128 0.23 9.65 23.71
CA LEU A 128 1.32 10.57 23.44
C LEU A 128 0.83 11.89 22.85
N ARG A 129 -0.13 11.86 21.92
CA ARG A 129 -0.76 13.06 21.39
C ARG A 129 -1.42 13.89 22.50
N SER A 130 -2.17 13.24 23.38
CA SER A 130 -2.84 13.90 24.51
C SER A 130 -1.86 14.54 25.48
N THR A 131 -0.77 13.83 25.83
CA THR A 131 0.25 14.37 26.74
C THR A 131 1.00 15.54 26.11
N VAL A 132 1.31 15.48 24.82
CA VAL A 132 1.93 16.61 24.09
C VAL A 132 1.03 17.84 24.12
N THR A 133 -0.27 17.69 23.82
CA THR A 133 -1.22 18.82 23.86
C THR A 133 -1.28 19.43 25.26
N ARG A 134 -1.35 18.61 26.31
CA ARG A 134 -1.37 19.10 27.70
C ARG A 134 -0.10 19.86 28.06
N LEU A 135 1.08 19.34 27.70
CA LEU A 135 2.35 20.00 27.98
C LEU A 135 2.47 21.34 27.24
N GLN A 136 1.97 21.40 26.00
CA GLN A 136 1.94 22.66 25.24
C GLN A 136 1.06 23.72 25.91
N ASP A 137 -0.10 23.33 26.44
CA ASP A 137 -0.99 24.23 27.18
C ASP A 137 -0.33 24.74 28.48
N GLU A 138 0.28 23.85 29.26
CA GLU A 138 1.02 24.22 30.47
C GLU A 138 2.20 25.16 30.19
N LEU A 139 2.90 24.98 29.07
CA LEU A 139 3.97 25.89 28.63
C LEU A 139 3.41 27.25 28.23
N ALA A 140 2.35 27.28 27.42
CA ALA A 140 1.70 28.53 27.00
C ALA A 140 1.18 29.34 28.21
N GLN A 141 0.60 28.67 29.21
CA GLN A 141 0.15 29.31 30.44
C GLN A 141 1.33 29.89 31.24
N ARG A 142 2.45 29.16 31.33
CA ARG A 142 3.66 29.65 32.01
C ARG A 142 4.26 30.85 31.29
N ASP A 143 4.33 30.84 29.96
CA ASP A 143 4.82 31.98 29.18
C ASP A 143 3.93 33.22 29.35
N ALA A 144 2.61 33.05 29.40
CA ALA A 144 1.68 34.12 29.69
C ALA A 144 1.88 34.69 31.11
N GLU A 145 2.09 33.85 32.11
CA GLU A 145 2.36 34.28 33.49
C GLU A 145 3.70 35.01 33.61
N ILE A 146 4.76 34.50 32.97
CA ILE A 146 6.06 35.19 32.93
C ILE A 146 5.91 36.58 32.28
N THR A 147 5.17 36.67 31.18
CA THR A 147 4.91 37.93 30.50
C THR A 147 4.13 38.89 31.40
N ARG A 148 3.13 38.39 32.13
CA ARG A 148 2.34 39.16 33.10
C ARG A 148 3.21 39.70 34.24
N LEU A 149 4.05 38.85 34.84
CA LEU A 149 4.94 39.25 35.93
C LEU A 149 5.99 40.28 35.47
N ARG A 150 6.48 40.18 34.23
CA ARG A 150 7.38 41.18 33.63
C ARG A 150 6.70 42.52 33.35
N ALA A 151 5.39 42.50 33.06
CA ALA A 151 4.60 43.70 32.80
C ALA A 151 4.12 44.41 34.08
N LEU A 152 4.29 43.80 35.26
CA LEU A 152 3.99 44.47 36.53
C LEU A 152 5.01 45.61 36.73
N PRO A 153 4.55 46.86 36.94
CA PRO A 153 5.46 47.94 37.32
C PRO A 153 6.11 47.57 38.66
N LEU A 154 7.44 47.65 38.72
CA LEU A 154 8.18 47.57 39.97
C LEU A 154 7.75 48.76 40.84
N THR A 155 6.78 48.55 41.71
CA THR A 155 6.35 49.54 42.69
C THR A 155 7.52 49.79 43.63
N GLY A 156 8.23 50.89 43.39
CA GLY A 156 9.17 51.51 44.33
C GLY A 156 8.47 52.54 45.19
#